data_AF-A0A8J7QUT9-F1
#
_entry.id   AF-A0A8J7QUT9-F1
#
_cell.length_a   1.000
_cell.length_b   1.000
_cell.length_c   1.000
_cell.angle_alpha   90.00
_cell.angle_beta   90.00
_cell.angle_gamma   90.00
#
_symmetry.space_group_name_H-M   'P 1'
#
loop_
_entity.id
_entity.type
_entity.pdbx_description
1 polymer ?
#
loop_
_entity_poly.entity_id
_entity_poly.type
_entity_poly.pdbx_seq_one_letter_code
_entity_poly.pdbx_strand_id
1 'polypeptide(L)' 'MSKSEEKRKRDKKTGVWNYYVVDLQKKEVKRTKKTCPRCGNFLSFHSEGRKRYYCGNCHYTEFVTT' A
#
# COMPACT_ATOMS: atom_id res chain seq x y z
N MET A 1 20.05 -23.83 -11.34
CA MET A 1 19.82 -22.42 -10.96
C MET A 1 19.83 -22.36 -9.44
N SER A 2 20.66 -21.51 -8.84
CA SER A 2 21.11 -21.62 -7.44
C SER A 2 20.10 -21.04 -6.45
N LYS A 3 19.85 -21.82 -5.37
CA LYS A 3 18.93 -21.54 -4.24
C LYS A 3 19.18 -20.18 -3.53
N SER A 4 20.35 -19.59 -3.80
CA SER A 4 20.87 -18.35 -3.23
C SER A 4 20.19 -17.08 -3.77
N GLU A 5 19.75 -17.09 -5.03
CA GLU A 5 19.12 -15.91 -5.65
C GLU A 5 17.66 -15.74 -5.21
N GLU A 6 16.97 -16.84 -4.94
CA GLU A 6 15.57 -16.85 -4.47
C GLU A 6 15.42 -16.24 -3.07
N LYS A 7 16.46 -16.33 -2.24
CA LYS A 7 16.49 -15.71 -0.90
C LYS A 7 16.67 -14.19 -0.98
N ARG A 8 17.45 -13.67 -1.94
CA ARG A 8 17.67 -12.21 -2.10
C ARG A 8 16.43 -11.46 -2.60
N LYS A 9 15.53 -12.11 -3.34
CA LYS A 9 14.24 -11.50 -3.75
C LYS A 9 13.22 -11.43 -2.61
N ARG A 10 13.38 -12.23 -1.55
CA ARG A 10 12.40 -12.37 -0.45
C ARG A 10 12.44 -11.22 0.57
N ASP A 11 13.51 -10.44 0.59
CA ASP A 11 13.77 -9.42 1.62
C ASP A 11 13.77 -7.97 1.10
N LYS A 12 13.02 -7.65 0.03
CA LYS A 12 12.66 -6.24 -0.23
C LYS A 12 11.58 -5.82 0.77
N LYS A 13 11.98 -5.54 2.01
CA LYS A 13 11.13 -4.95 3.05
C LYS A 13 10.66 -3.58 2.56
N THR A 14 9.47 -3.53 1.98
CA THR A 14 8.79 -2.27 1.67
C THR A 14 8.24 -1.71 2.97
N GLY A 15 9.01 -0.82 3.59
CA GLY A 15 8.64 -0.19 4.85
C GLY A 15 7.43 0.74 4.71
N VAL A 16 6.67 0.87 5.81
CA VAL A 16 5.47 1.73 5.91
C VAL A 16 5.80 3.21 5.65
N TRP A 17 7.05 3.63 5.89
CA TRP A 17 7.51 5.01 5.64
C TRP A 17 7.37 5.44 4.18
N ASN A 18 7.39 4.51 3.22
CA ASN A 18 7.21 4.81 1.80
C ASN A 18 5.78 5.31 1.46
N TYR A 19 4.83 5.23 2.39
CA TYR A 19 3.46 5.70 2.19
C TYR A 19 3.25 7.15 2.61
N TYR A 20 4.32 7.82 3.07
CA TYR A 20 4.31 9.21 3.47
C TYR A 20 5.29 10.01 2.61
N VAL A 21 4.82 11.14 2.09
CA VAL A 21 5.65 12.13 1.41
C VAL A 21 5.67 13.38 2.28
N VAL A 22 6.86 13.86 2.60
CA VAL A 22 7.06 15.06 3.40
C VAL A 22 7.38 16.23 2.48
N ASP A 23 6.49 17.21 2.42
CA ASP A 23 6.69 18.46 1.70
C ASP A 23 7.32 19.50 2.66
N LEU A 24 8.65 19.60 2.68
CA LEU A 24 9.38 20.50 3.58
C LEU A 24 9.04 21.99 3.35
N GLN A 25 8.71 22.37 2.11
CA GLN A 25 8.35 23.75 1.77
C GLN A 25 7.00 24.18 2.36
N LYS A 26 6.04 23.25 2.39
CA LYS A 26 4.69 23.50 2.92
C LYS A 26 4.56 23.10 4.39
N LYS A 27 5.58 22.44 4.96
CA LYS A 27 5.57 21.83 6.29
C LYS A 27 4.40 20.85 6.47
N GLU A 28 4.11 20.07 5.43
CA GLU A 28 2.99 19.13 5.39
C GLU A 28 3.46 17.69 5.16
N VAL A 29 2.72 16.73 5.74
CA VAL A 29 2.93 15.30 5.50
C VAL A 29 1.73 14.75 4.76
N LYS A 30 1.94 14.28 3.53
CA LYS A 30 0.90 13.69 2.68
C LYS A 30 0.98 12.18 2.69
N ARG A 31 -0.19 11.55 2.77
CA ARG A 31 -0.35 10.10 2.63
C ARG A 31 -0.51 9.75 1.15
N THR A 32 0.36 8.88 0.64
CA THR A 32 0.36 8.50 -0.79
C THR A 32 -0.72 7.48 -1.12
N LYS A 33 -1.10 6.62 -0.17
CA LYS A 33 -2.12 5.57 -0.34
C LYS A 33 -3.50 6.05 0.11
N LYS A 34 -4.55 5.49 -0.51
CA LYS A 34 -5.93 5.69 -0.04
C LYS A 34 -6.08 5.23 1.41
N THR A 35 -6.88 5.98 2.17
CA THR A 35 -7.20 5.72 3.57
C THR A 35 -8.60 5.14 3.70
N CYS A 36 -8.79 4.17 4.59
CA CYS A 36 -10.05 3.47 4.78
C CYS A 36 -11.08 4.40 5.43
N PRO A 37 -12.27 4.58 4.83
CA PRO A 37 -13.29 5.45 5.40
C PRO A 37 -13.87 4.91 6.72
N ARG A 38 -13.68 3.61 7.01
CA ARG A 38 -14.21 2.98 8.23
C ARG A 38 -13.24 3.00 9.41
N CYS A 39 -11.94 2.81 9.18
CA CYS A 39 -10.97 2.64 10.26
C CYS A 39 -9.70 3.50 10.15
N GLY A 40 -9.58 4.33 9.10
CA GLY A 40 -8.43 5.24 8.96
C GLY A 40 -7.11 4.57 8.59
N ASN A 41 -7.08 3.25 8.37
CA ASN A 41 -5.88 2.52 7.95
C ASN A 41 -5.67 2.58 6.43
N PHE A 42 -4.47 2.29 5.94
CA PHE A 42 -4.18 2.25 4.50
C PHE A 42 -4.92 1.11 3.79
N LEU A 43 -5.49 1.39 2.61
CA LEU A 43 -5.99 0.32 1.74
C LEU A 43 -4.86 -0.21 0.87
N SER A 44 -4.90 -1.52 0.64
CA SER A 44 -4.09 -2.24 -0.34
C SER A 44 -4.81 -2.21 -1.67
N PHE A 45 -4.14 -1.71 -2.69
CA PHE A 45 -4.64 -1.75 -4.06
C PHE A 45 -4.25 -3.08 -4.70
N HIS A 46 -5.24 -3.86 -5.12
CA HIS A 46 -5.04 -5.09 -5.88
C HIS A 46 -5.35 -4.80 -7.34
N SER A 47 -4.31 -4.84 -8.18
CA SER A 47 -4.40 -4.64 -9.63
C SER A 47 -4.73 -5.92 -10.39
N GLU A 48 -4.54 -7.08 -9.77
CA GLU A 48 -4.83 -8.38 -10.39
C GLU A 48 -6.34 -8.63 -10.42
N GLY A 49 -6.87 -8.76 -11.65
CA GLY A 49 -8.30 -8.95 -11.92
C GLY A 49 -9.10 -7.65 -11.81
N ARG A 50 -10.23 -7.69 -11.09
CA ARG A 50 -11.03 -6.48 -10.83
C ARG A 50 -10.27 -5.58 -9.85
N LYS A 51 -9.83 -4.42 -10.36
CA LYS A 51 -9.14 -3.38 -9.57
C LYS A 51 -9.95 -3.07 -8.32
N ARG A 52 -9.36 -3.35 -7.16
CA ARG A 52 -10.03 -3.16 -5.87
C ARG A 52 -9.09 -2.59 -4.83
N TYR A 53 -9.64 -1.77 -3.95
CA TYR A 53 -9.00 -1.37 -2.72
C TYR A 53 -9.54 -2.24 -1.59
N TYR A 54 -8.64 -2.88 -0.85
CA TYR A 54 -8.98 -3.76 0.25
C TYR A 54 -8.32 -3.29 1.54
N CYS A 55 -9.08 -3.22 2.62
CA CYS A 55 -8.56 -2.95 3.95
C CYS A 55 -8.33 -4.26 4.70
N GLY A 56 -7.07 -4.53 5.07
CA GLY A 56 -6.70 -5.73 5.84
C GLY A 56 -7.14 -5.72 7.30
N ASN A 57 -7.64 -4.59 7.83
CA ASN A 57 -8.07 -4.48 9.24
C ASN A 57 -9.58 -4.70 9.42
N CYS A 58 -10.40 -4.01 8.61
CA CYS A 58 -11.87 -4.07 8.73
C CYS A 58 -12.55 -4.79 7.56
N HIS A 59 -11.77 -5.47 6.71
CA HIS A 59 -12.24 -6.21 5.54
C HIS A 59 -13.08 -5.37 4.55
N TYR A 60 -12.91 -4.04 4.57
CA TYR A 60 -13.59 -3.16 3.62
C TYR A 60 -13.01 -3.33 2.22
N THR A 61 -13.91 -3.43 1.23
CA THR A 61 -13.52 -3.56 -0.18
C THR A 61 -14.26 -2.52 -0.99
N GLU A 62 -13.51 -1.69 -1.72
CA GLU A 62 -14.05 -0.82 -2.77
C GLU A 62 -13.57 -1.34 -4.11
N PHE A 63 -14.49 -1.55 -5.04
CA PHE A 63 -14.15 -1.86 -6.42
C PHE A 63 -14.03 -0.55 -7.20
N VAL A 64 -12.94 -0.41 -7.96
CA VAL A 64 -12.81 0.69 -8.90
C VAL A 64 -13.68 0.32 -10.10
N THR A 65 -14.90 0.82 -10.12
CA THR A 65 -15.76 0.75 -11.31
C THR A 65 -15.17 1.69 -12.35
N THR A 66 -14.59 1.10 -13.40
CA THR A 66 -14.33 1.82 -14.66
C THR A 66 -15.65 2.06 -15.36
#